data_AF-A0A800CXJ7-F1
#
_entry.id   AF-A0A800CXJ7-F1
#
_cell.length_a   1.000
_cell.length_b   1.000
_cell.length_c   1.000
_cell.angle_alpha   90.00
_cell.angle_beta   90.00
_cell.angle_gamma   90.00
#
_symmetry.space_group_name_H-M   'P 1'
#
loop_
_entity.id
_entity.type
_entity.pdbx_description
1 polymer ?
#
loop_
_entity_poly.entity_id
_entity_poly.type
_entity_poly.pdbx_seq_one_letter_code
_entity_poly.pdbx_strand_id
1 'polypeptide(L)'
;LSDPKERAEHLMLVDLGRNDVGRIARDGSVEVTDLLVVERYSHVMHIVSGVKAVIADDKNQFDVMKACFPAGTVSGAPKIRAMEIIDEVEPERRGPYAGAVGYFGFSGNMDFCITIRTFIIQGDDLWVQAGAGVVFDSDPEKEYEETINKSMGLRRAVELAEKGF
;
A
#
# COMPACT_ATOMS: atom_id res chain seq x y z
N LEU A 1 -2.47 4.52 18.23
CA LEU A 1 -3.48 3.61 18.84
C LEU A 1 -4.57 4.34 19.62
N SER A 2 -4.29 5.39 20.38
CA SER A 2 -5.35 6.19 21.01
C SER A 2 -6.03 7.15 20.06
N ASP A 3 -5.42 7.43 18.89
CA ASP A 3 -6.00 8.26 17.85
C ASP A 3 -7.20 7.56 17.20
N PRO A 4 -8.43 8.09 17.36
CA PRO A 4 -9.61 7.52 16.74
C PRO A 4 -9.60 7.61 15.21
N LYS A 5 -8.95 8.63 14.63
CA LYS A 5 -8.88 8.86 13.19
C LYS A 5 -8.05 7.78 12.51
N GLU A 6 -6.80 7.61 12.94
CA GLU A 6 -5.90 6.57 12.40
C GLU A 6 -6.50 5.17 12.53
N ARG A 7 -7.22 4.89 13.62
CA ARG A 7 -7.90 3.61 13.82
C ARG A 7 -9.07 3.41 12.87
N ALA A 8 -9.86 4.44 12.62
CA ALA A 8 -10.99 4.36 11.69
C ALA A 8 -10.49 4.13 10.26
N GLU A 9 -9.46 4.85 9.83
CA GLU A 9 -8.77 4.64 8.56
C GLU A 9 -8.24 3.21 8.43
N HIS A 10 -7.52 2.75 9.45
CA HIS A 10 -6.95 1.41 9.45
C HIS A 10 -8.02 0.33 9.36
N LEU A 11 -9.10 0.43 10.14
CA LEU A 11 -10.19 -0.54 10.11
C LEU A 11 -10.91 -0.56 8.76
N MET A 12 -11.11 0.60 8.13
CA MET A 12 -11.68 0.69 6.79
C MET A 12 -10.81 -0.08 5.77
N LEU A 13 -9.49 0.00 5.89
CA LEU A 13 -8.56 -0.72 5.02
C LEU A 13 -8.51 -2.23 5.33
N VAL A 14 -8.65 -2.63 6.60
CA VAL A 14 -8.79 -4.04 6.97
C VAL A 14 -10.06 -4.62 6.34
N ASP A 15 -11.19 -3.92 6.41
CA ASP A 15 -12.43 -4.37 5.79
C ASP A 15 -12.34 -4.41 4.27
N LEU A 16 -11.64 -3.47 3.64
CA LEU A 16 -11.33 -3.55 2.21
C LEU A 16 -10.50 -4.80 1.88
N GLY A 17 -9.47 -5.09 2.67
CA GLY A 17 -8.64 -6.29 2.52
C GLY A 17 -9.45 -7.58 2.69
N ARG A 18 -10.38 -7.63 3.66
CA ARG A 18 -11.32 -8.76 3.83
C ARG A 18 -12.23 -8.95 2.62
N ASN A 19 -12.72 -7.85 2.04
CA ASN A 19 -13.56 -7.90 0.85
C ASN A 19 -12.79 -8.38 -0.38
N ASP A 20 -11.53 -7.96 -0.55
CA ASP A 20 -10.69 -8.39 -1.65
C ASP A 20 -10.34 -9.89 -1.54
N VAL A 21 -9.86 -10.32 -0.37
CA VAL A 21 -9.53 -11.73 -0.10
C VAL A 21 -10.78 -12.61 -0.16
N GLY A 22 -11.93 -12.12 0.32
CA GLY A 22 -13.19 -12.86 0.32
C GLY A 22 -13.69 -13.26 -1.07
N ARG A 23 -13.30 -12.54 -2.14
CA ARG A 23 -13.69 -12.88 -3.53
C ARG A 23 -12.99 -14.12 -4.09
N ILE A 24 -11.86 -14.52 -3.49
CA ILE A 24 -11.00 -15.62 -3.96
C ILE A 24 -10.80 -16.72 -2.92
N ALA A 25 -11.37 -16.56 -1.74
CA ALA A 25 -11.25 -17.47 -0.61
C ALA A 25 -12.34 -18.55 -0.63
N ARG A 26 -12.06 -19.69 -0.01
CA ARG A 26 -13.09 -20.67 0.37
C ARG A 26 -14.04 -20.04 1.39
N ASP A 27 -15.32 -20.38 1.28
CA ASP A 27 -16.36 -19.91 2.19
C ASP A 27 -15.98 -20.15 3.65
N GLY A 28 -16.11 -19.11 4.47
CA GLY A 28 -15.81 -19.15 5.91
C GLY A 28 -14.33 -19.19 6.28
N SER A 29 -13.39 -19.11 5.33
CA SER A 29 -11.95 -19.19 5.62
C SER A 29 -11.25 -17.85 5.87
N VAL A 30 -11.91 -16.72 5.59
CA VAL A 30 -11.32 -15.38 5.77
C VAL A 30 -11.21 -15.03 7.25
N GLU A 31 -9.99 -14.77 7.70
CA GLU A 31 -9.65 -14.43 9.08
C GLU A 31 -8.80 -13.15 9.12
N VAL A 32 -9.13 -12.25 10.04
CA VAL A 32 -8.26 -11.12 10.39
C VAL A 32 -7.31 -11.57 11.49
N THR A 33 -6.01 -11.43 11.27
CA THR A 33 -4.98 -11.69 12.28
C THR A 33 -4.31 -10.39 12.70
N ASP A 34 -3.66 -10.41 13.87
CA ASP A 34 -2.77 -9.32 14.30
C ASP A 34 -3.43 -7.93 14.26
N LEU A 35 -4.70 -7.85 14.70
CA LEU A 35 -5.49 -6.63 14.60
C LEU A 35 -4.90 -5.48 15.44
N LEU A 36 -4.63 -4.36 14.78
CA LEU A 36 -4.08 -3.12 15.36
C LEU A 36 -2.75 -3.31 16.12
N VAL A 37 -1.88 -4.18 15.61
CA VAL A 37 -0.53 -4.38 16.14
C VAL A 37 0.40 -3.26 15.69
N VAL A 38 1.28 -2.77 16.56
CA VAL A 38 2.29 -1.75 16.21
C VAL A 38 3.59 -2.43 15.80
N GLU A 39 4.00 -2.24 14.55
CA GLU A 39 5.31 -2.63 14.05
C GLU A 39 6.26 -1.42 14.05
N ARG A 40 7.50 -1.64 14.47
CA ARG A 40 8.53 -0.60 14.55
C ARG A 40 9.61 -0.85 13.50
N TYR A 41 9.79 0.12 12.62
CA TYR A 41 10.87 0.20 11.64
C TYR A 41 11.91 1.23 12.10
N SER A 42 13.00 1.37 11.35
CA SER A 42 14.14 2.23 11.72
C SER A 42 13.78 3.70 12.03
N HIS A 43 12.78 4.27 11.35
CA HIS A 43 12.44 5.69 11.47
C HIS A 43 10.92 5.95 11.59
N VAL A 44 10.10 4.91 11.51
CA VAL A 44 8.63 5.00 11.52
C VAL A 44 8.04 3.81 12.25
N MET A 45 6.85 3.97 12.81
CA MET A 45 6.01 2.88 13.28
C MET A 45 4.74 2.82 12.45
N HIS A 46 4.23 1.63 12.19
CA HIS A 46 2.96 1.43 11.50
C HIS A 46 2.01 0.63 12.39
N ILE A 47 0.72 0.95 12.29
CA ILE A 47 -0.34 0.03 12.73
C ILE A 47 -0.51 -0.98 11.59
N VAL A 48 -0.47 -2.26 11.94
CA VAL A 48 -0.52 -3.38 10.99
C VAL A 48 -1.64 -4.32 11.39
N SER A 49 -2.28 -4.93 10.40
CA SER A 49 -3.21 -6.04 10.59
C SER A 49 -3.11 -6.98 9.40
N GLY A 50 -3.21 -8.27 9.67
CA GLY A 50 -3.19 -9.32 8.67
C GLY A 50 -4.60 -9.72 8.26
N VAL A 51 -4.76 -10.09 6.99
CA VAL A 51 -5.93 -10.81 6.51
C VAL A 51 -5.43 -12.05 5.78
N LYS A 52 -5.88 -13.22 6.21
CA LYS A 52 -5.51 -14.52 5.61
C LYS A 52 -6.75 -15.32 5.27
N ALA A 53 -6.64 -16.20 4.28
CA ALA A 53 -7.69 -17.13 3.91
C ALA A 53 -7.11 -18.36 3.19
N VAL A 54 -7.94 -19.38 3.02
CA VAL A 54 -7.61 -20.52 2.14
C VAL A 54 -8.15 -20.21 0.76
N ILE A 55 -7.29 -20.20 -0.26
CA ILE A 55 -7.70 -19.97 -1.64
C ILE A 55 -8.73 -21.03 -2.11
N ALA A 56 -9.75 -20.60 -2.86
CA ALA A 56 -10.75 -21.50 -3.43
C ALA A 56 -10.12 -22.50 -4.44
N ASP A 57 -10.73 -23.68 -4.54
CA ASP A 57 -10.17 -24.82 -5.30
C ASP A 57 -10.03 -24.55 -6.81
N ASP A 58 -10.81 -23.62 -7.34
CA ASP A 58 -10.81 -23.20 -8.74
C ASP A 58 -9.97 -21.94 -9.01
N LYS A 59 -9.20 -21.46 -8.02
CA LYS A 59 -8.37 -20.25 -8.10
C LYS A 59 -6.88 -20.56 -7.94
N ASN A 60 -6.05 -19.64 -8.40
CA ASN A 60 -4.60 -19.71 -8.26
C ASN A 60 -3.99 -18.35 -7.85
N GLN A 61 -2.66 -18.32 -7.69
CA GLN A 61 -1.89 -17.12 -7.31
C GLN A 61 -2.16 -15.88 -8.20
N PHE A 62 -2.47 -16.06 -9.49
CA PHE A 62 -2.77 -14.93 -10.37
C PHE A 62 -4.14 -14.32 -10.07
N ASP A 63 -5.11 -15.14 -9.67
CA ASP A 63 -6.43 -14.66 -9.21
C ASP A 63 -6.31 -13.88 -7.91
N VAL A 64 -5.43 -14.31 -7.00
CA VAL A 64 -5.12 -13.57 -5.75
C VAL A 64 -4.58 -12.19 -6.08
N MET A 65 -3.57 -12.11 -6.95
CA MET A 65 -3.02 -10.82 -7.38
C MET A 65 -4.10 -9.93 -8.01
N LYS A 66 -4.92 -10.47 -8.92
CA LYS A 66 -5.98 -9.72 -9.59
C LYS A 66 -7.05 -9.20 -8.62
N ALA A 67 -7.40 -9.96 -7.58
CA ALA A 67 -8.42 -9.57 -6.61
C ALA A 67 -7.92 -8.48 -5.65
N CYS A 68 -6.67 -8.58 -5.22
CA CYS A 68 -6.10 -7.68 -4.22
C CYS A 68 -5.51 -6.40 -4.80
N PHE A 69 -5.13 -6.40 -6.09
CA PHE A 69 -4.44 -5.27 -6.72
C PHE A 69 -5.39 -4.18 -7.24
N PRO A 70 -5.01 -2.88 -7.13
CA PRO A 70 -3.92 -2.35 -6.32
C PRO A 70 -4.29 -2.33 -4.83
N ALA A 71 -3.29 -2.16 -3.97
CA ALA A 71 -3.51 -2.17 -2.54
C ALA A 71 -4.42 -1.02 -2.08
N GLY A 72 -5.30 -1.31 -1.12
CA GLY A 72 -6.25 -0.35 -0.56
C GLY A 72 -5.57 0.86 0.07
N THR A 73 -4.42 0.65 0.71
CA THR A 73 -3.62 1.68 1.41
C THR A 73 -3.07 2.78 0.51
N VAL A 74 -3.03 2.56 -0.81
CA VAL A 74 -2.51 3.49 -1.81
C VAL A 74 -3.54 3.89 -2.86
N SER A 75 -4.76 3.37 -2.75
CA SER A 75 -5.90 3.71 -3.60
C SER A 75 -6.97 4.40 -2.77
N GLY A 76 -7.64 3.65 -1.90
CA GLY A 76 -8.65 4.15 -0.98
C GLY A 76 -9.86 3.21 -0.93
N ALA A 77 -10.91 3.65 -0.23
CA ALA A 77 -12.16 2.90 -0.08
C ALA A 77 -13.37 3.83 -0.31
N PRO A 78 -14.33 3.48 -1.19
CA PRO A 78 -14.36 2.32 -2.10
C PRO A 78 -13.28 2.38 -3.20
N LYS A 79 -12.57 1.25 -3.43
CA LYS A 79 -11.35 1.19 -4.27
C LYS A 79 -11.53 1.77 -5.68
N ILE A 80 -12.58 1.39 -6.40
CA ILE A 80 -12.82 1.85 -7.78
C ILE A 80 -13.02 3.35 -7.81
N ARG A 81 -13.91 3.89 -6.97
CA ARG A 81 -14.19 5.32 -6.94
C ARG A 81 -12.96 6.14 -6.49
N ALA A 82 -12.19 5.63 -5.54
CA ALA A 82 -10.95 6.28 -5.12
C ALA A 82 -9.94 6.35 -6.28
N MET A 83 -9.79 5.28 -7.06
CA MET A 83 -8.91 5.29 -8.24
C MET A 83 -9.39 6.24 -9.34
N GLU A 84 -10.71 6.38 -9.56
CA GLU A 84 -11.25 7.37 -10.50
C GLU A 84 -10.90 8.80 -10.08
N ILE A 85 -11.07 9.13 -8.78
CA ILE A 85 -10.71 10.45 -8.26
C ILE A 85 -9.20 10.70 -8.41
N ILE A 86 -8.38 9.70 -8.11
CA ILE A 86 -6.92 9.79 -8.29
C ILE A 86 -6.58 10.11 -9.75
N ASP A 87 -7.21 9.44 -10.72
CA ASP A 87 -7.00 9.68 -12.15
C ASP A 87 -7.52 11.07 -12.58
N GLU A 88 -8.58 11.58 -11.94
CA GLU A 88 -9.11 12.94 -12.17
C GLU A 88 -8.16 14.04 -11.66
N VAL A 89 -7.41 13.81 -10.56
CA VAL A 89 -6.63 14.85 -9.87
C VAL A 89 -5.12 14.75 -10.07
N GLU A 90 -4.57 13.56 -10.34
CA GLU A 90 -3.13 13.42 -10.59
C GLU A 90 -2.81 13.84 -12.03
N PRO A 91 -1.75 14.66 -12.22
CA PRO A 91 -1.43 15.20 -13.54
C PRO A 91 -0.87 14.14 -14.51
N GLU A 92 -0.38 13.01 -13.98
CA GLU A 92 0.31 11.98 -14.73
C GLU A 92 -0.03 10.59 -14.20
N ARG A 93 0.20 9.57 -15.02
CA ARG A 93 0.05 8.18 -14.59
C ARG A 93 1.14 7.83 -13.59
N ARG A 94 0.76 7.13 -12.50
CA ARG A 94 1.68 6.67 -11.44
C ARG A 94 2.83 5.77 -11.89
N GLY A 95 2.72 5.12 -13.05
CA GLY A 95 3.72 4.17 -13.52
C GLY A 95 3.95 3.07 -12.46
N PRO A 96 5.21 2.83 -12.04
CA PRO A 96 5.50 1.89 -10.97
C PRO A 96 4.98 2.28 -9.59
N TYR A 97 4.74 3.56 -9.28
CA TYR A 97 4.28 3.96 -7.94
C TYR A 97 2.92 3.34 -7.58
N ALA A 98 2.77 2.87 -6.33
CA ALA A 98 1.57 2.17 -5.84
C ALA A 98 1.22 0.88 -6.62
N GLY A 99 2.12 0.41 -7.47
CA GLY A 99 2.09 -0.89 -8.11
C GLY A 99 2.58 -2.01 -7.18
N ALA A 100 3.17 -3.04 -7.79
CA ALA A 100 3.68 -4.20 -7.07
C ALA A 100 4.97 -4.73 -7.70
N VAL A 101 5.91 -5.14 -6.86
CA VAL A 101 7.15 -5.81 -7.27
C VAL A 101 7.31 -7.10 -6.46
N GLY A 102 7.69 -8.18 -7.11
CA GLY A 102 7.64 -9.51 -6.50
C GLY A 102 7.86 -10.62 -7.51
N TYR A 103 7.40 -11.82 -7.15
CA TYR A 103 7.55 -13.01 -7.99
C TYR A 103 6.33 -13.93 -7.94
N PHE A 104 6.19 -14.71 -9.01
CA PHE A 104 5.36 -15.90 -9.08
C PHE A 104 6.27 -17.13 -9.18
N GLY A 105 6.11 -18.07 -8.27
CA GLY A 105 6.83 -19.33 -8.25
C GLY A 105 6.11 -20.41 -9.07
N PHE A 106 6.89 -21.40 -9.53
CA PHE A 106 6.36 -22.57 -10.24
C PHE A 106 5.51 -23.51 -9.36
N SER A 107 5.65 -23.41 -8.03
CA SER A 107 4.87 -24.17 -7.06
C SER A 107 3.51 -23.54 -6.71
N GLY A 108 3.15 -22.41 -7.34
CA GLY A 108 1.93 -21.66 -7.00
C GLY A 108 2.08 -20.69 -5.82
N ASN A 109 3.31 -20.44 -5.36
CA ASN A 109 3.62 -19.42 -4.36
C ASN A 109 3.86 -18.05 -5.02
N MET A 110 3.37 -16.98 -4.41
CA MET A 110 3.67 -15.60 -4.80
C MET A 110 4.07 -14.77 -3.60
N ASP A 111 4.89 -13.76 -3.82
CA ASP A 111 5.16 -12.71 -2.84
C ASP A 111 5.42 -11.40 -3.57
N PHE A 112 4.71 -10.36 -3.15
CA PHE A 112 4.74 -9.03 -3.77
C PHE A 112 4.66 -7.96 -2.69
N CYS A 113 5.54 -6.98 -2.79
CA CYS A 113 5.43 -5.75 -2.00
C CYS A 113 4.89 -4.60 -2.85
N ILE A 114 4.26 -3.64 -2.19
CA ILE A 114 3.79 -2.41 -2.82
C ILE A 114 5.01 -1.54 -3.11
N THR A 115 5.09 -1.00 -4.32
CA THR A 115 6.16 -0.09 -4.78
C THR A 115 5.95 1.32 -4.23
N ILE A 116 6.09 1.44 -2.92
CA ILE A 116 6.26 2.70 -2.17
C ILE A 116 7.70 2.81 -1.69
N ARG A 117 8.15 4.02 -1.36
CA ARG A 117 9.55 4.26 -0.95
C ARG A 117 10.54 3.61 -1.94
N THR A 118 10.28 3.82 -3.23
CA THR A 118 11.04 3.25 -4.35
C THR A 118 11.54 4.37 -5.24
N PHE A 119 12.75 4.22 -5.77
CA PHE A 119 13.28 5.08 -6.84
C PHE A 119 12.92 4.50 -8.22
N ILE A 120 12.54 5.37 -9.15
CA ILE A 120 12.43 5.02 -10.57
C ILE A 120 13.49 5.80 -11.32
N ILE A 121 14.40 5.10 -11.99
CA ILE A 121 15.46 5.70 -12.80
C ILE A 121 15.08 5.58 -14.26
N GLN A 122 15.05 6.70 -14.96
CA GLN A 122 14.80 6.74 -16.40
C GLN A 122 15.82 7.67 -17.06
N GLY A 123 16.80 7.10 -17.75
CA GLY A 123 17.93 7.87 -18.27
C GLY A 123 18.73 8.47 -17.12
N ASP A 124 18.88 9.80 -17.15
CA ASP A 124 19.58 10.56 -16.11
C ASP A 124 18.65 11.06 -14.99
N ASP A 125 17.34 10.83 -15.11
CA ASP A 125 16.34 11.29 -14.15
C ASP A 125 16.04 10.23 -13.08
N LEU A 126 15.97 10.67 -11.83
CA LEU A 126 15.61 9.88 -10.66
C LEU A 126 14.30 10.39 -10.05
N TRP A 127 13.27 9.56 -10.07
CA TRP A 127 11.93 9.91 -9.60
C TRP A 127 11.63 9.28 -8.24
N VAL A 128 10.99 10.07 -7.36
CA VAL A 128 10.44 9.63 -6.08
C VAL A 128 9.01 10.15 -5.97
N GLN A 129 8.07 9.24 -5.74
CA GLN A 129 6.67 9.58 -5.51
C GLN A 129 6.24 9.14 -4.11
N ALA A 130 5.49 10.00 -3.43
CA ALA A 130 4.95 9.77 -2.10
C ALA A 130 3.52 10.34 -2.03
N GLY A 131 2.72 9.78 -1.12
CA GLY A 131 1.30 10.11 -0.98
C GLY A 131 0.85 9.97 0.48
N ALA A 132 -0.28 10.56 0.79
CA ALA A 132 -0.95 10.48 2.09
C ALA A 132 -2.41 10.01 1.91
N GLY A 133 -2.96 9.39 2.94
CA GLY A 133 -4.37 9.00 2.96
C GLY A 133 -5.21 10.22 3.32
N VAL A 134 -6.21 10.54 2.50
CA VAL A 134 -7.10 11.68 2.76
C VAL A 134 -8.44 11.18 3.25
N VAL A 135 -8.85 11.66 4.41
CA VAL A 135 -10.19 11.44 4.99
C VAL A 135 -10.89 12.77 5.26
N PHE A 136 -12.13 12.69 5.73
CA PHE A 136 -13.00 13.85 5.92
C PHE A 136 -12.40 14.95 6.83
N ASP A 137 -11.67 14.56 7.86
CA ASP A 137 -11.03 15.45 8.84
C ASP A 137 -9.51 15.60 8.61
N SER A 138 -9.03 15.29 7.40
CA SER A 138 -7.65 15.56 7.01
C SER A 138 -7.35 17.06 6.95
N ASP A 139 -6.16 17.41 7.40
CA ASP A 139 -5.62 18.77 7.36
C ASP A 139 -4.64 18.86 6.18
N PRO A 140 -4.91 19.68 5.15
CA PRO A 140 -4.09 19.72 3.94
C PRO A 140 -2.60 19.97 4.18
N GLU A 141 -2.25 20.81 5.17
CA GLU A 141 -0.85 21.12 5.47
C GLU A 141 -0.16 19.90 6.08
N LYS A 142 -0.84 19.20 7.00
CA LYS A 142 -0.30 17.97 7.61
C LYS A 142 -0.15 16.83 6.61
N GLU A 143 -1.11 16.64 5.72
CA GLU A 143 -1.02 15.58 4.70
C GLU A 143 0.15 15.86 3.74
N TYR A 144 0.37 17.13 3.38
CA TYR A 144 1.51 17.53 2.58
C TYR A 144 2.84 17.27 3.32
N GLU A 145 2.95 17.66 4.60
CA GLU A 145 4.14 17.35 5.41
C GLU A 145 4.39 15.85 5.52
N GLU A 146 3.35 15.03 5.64
CA GLU A 146 3.46 13.57 5.68
C GLU A 146 4.07 13.02 4.37
N THR A 147 3.68 13.53 3.21
CA THR A 147 4.26 13.12 1.91
C THR A 147 5.76 13.41 1.85
N ILE A 148 6.17 14.59 2.34
CA ILE A 148 7.58 14.97 2.44
C ILE A 148 8.30 13.99 3.35
N ASN A 149 7.80 13.78 4.57
CA ASN A 149 8.39 12.90 5.57
C ASN A 149 8.56 11.45 5.05
N LYS A 150 7.57 10.93 4.32
CA LYS A 150 7.64 9.60 3.67
C LYS A 150 8.73 9.52 2.61
N SER A 151 9.05 10.62 1.93
CA SER A 151 10.12 10.69 0.91
C SER A 151 11.51 10.96 1.50
N MET A 152 11.61 11.51 2.71
CA MET A 152 12.89 11.95 3.31
C MET A 152 13.95 10.85 3.40
N GLY A 153 13.55 9.62 3.72
CA GLY A 153 14.49 8.49 3.78
C GLY A 153 15.17 8.21 2.44
N LEU A 154 14.44 8.32 1.34
CA LEU A 154 14.98 8.19 0.00
C LEU A 154 15.86 9.38 -0.36
N ARG A 155 15.38 10.62 -0.14
CA ARG A 155 16.17 11.83 -0.42
C ARG A 155 17.52 11.79 0.30
N ARG A 156 17.53 11.35 1.56
CA ARG A 156 18.76 11.17 2.33
C ARG A 156 19.70 10.12 1.74
N ALA A 157 19.14 9.03 1.19
CA ALA A 157 19.94 8.00 0.52
C ALA A 157 20.63 8.55 -0.74
N VAL A 158 19.96 9.43 -1.51
CA VAL A 158 20.58 10.10 -2.66
C VAL A 158 21.74 11.00 -2.21
N GLU A 159 21.51 11.85 -1.21
CA GLU A 159 22.56 12.74 -0.68
C GLU A 159 23.80 11.99 -0.18
N LEU A 160 23.61 10.81 0.42
CA LEU A 160 24.70 9.97 0.90
C LEU A 160 25.45 9.33 -0.28
N ALA A 161 24.74 8.85 -1.29
CA ALA A 161 25.33 8.27 -2.49
C ALA A 161 26.16 9.30 -3.28
N GLU A 162 25.67 10.54 -3.42
CA GLU A 162 26.39 11.63 -4.08
C GLU A 162 27.67 12.04 -3.36
N LYS A 163 27.70 11.90 -2.02
CA LYS A 163 28.87 12.22 -1.20
C LYS A 163 29.94 11.11 -1.21
N GLY A 164 29.68 9.98 -1.87
CA GLY A 164 30.67 8.95 -2.20
C GLY A 164 30.97 7.91 -1.12
N PHE A 165 30.28 7.94 0.03
CA PHE A 165 30.69 7.29 1.29
C PHE A 165 32.04 7.75 1.83
#